data_AF-A0A3R6JUX4-F1
#
_entry.id   AF-A0A3R6JUX4-F1
#
_cell.length_a   1.000
_cell.length_b   1.000
_cell.length_c   1.000
_cell.angle_alpha   90.00
_cell.angle_beta   90.00
_cell.angle_gamma   90.00
#
_symmetry.space_group_name_H-M   'P 1'
#
loop_
_entity.id
_entity.type
_entity.pdbx_description
1 polymer ?
#
loop_
_entity_poly.entity_id
_entity_poly.type
_entity_poly.pdbx_seq_one_letter_code
_entity_poly.pdbx_strand_id
1 'polypeptide(L)'
;MAKEQMTEDIIMEKKDIGEVKIASDVVSVIAALAATEVEGVNSMAGMNKFGVKNTKGVRVLMNEGRVHVDMMIIVKYGYSIPKISKQVQSRVSQQIETMTGLKVSGVNVRVAGVNLDA
;
A
#
# COMPACT_ATOMS: atom_id res chain seq x y z
N MET A 1 21.77 -3.28 14.01
CA MET A 1 21.32 -1.87 13.90
C MET A 1 20.60 -1.76 12.56
N ALA A 2 19.28 -1.89 12.57
CA ALA A 2 18.48 -1.75 11.35
C ALA A 2 18.44 -0.26 11.01
N LYS A 3 18.92 0.10 9.83
CA LYS A 3 18.78 1.45 9.27
C LYS A 3 17.29 1.78 9.28
N GLU A 4 16.89 2.73 10.12
CA GLU A 4 15.61 3.41 10.00
C GLU A 4 15.66 4.10 8.64
N GLN A 5 15.04 3.48 7.63
CA GLN A 5 14.84 4.12 6.35
C GLN A 5 13.90 5.28 6.63
N MET A 6 14.47 6.49 6.77
CA MET A 6 13.69 7.72 6.79
C MET A 6 12.91 7.78 5.48
N THR A 7 11.60 7.63 5.59
CA THR A 7 10.69 7.88 4.48
C THR A 7 10.53 9.39 4.38
N GLU A 8 11.01 10.00 3.30
CA GLU A 8 10.87 11.44 3.11
C GLU A 8 9.44 11.76 2.63
N ASP A 9 8.79 12.71 3.30
CA ASP A 9 7.51 13.24 2.85
C ASP A 9 7.71 14.00 1.53
N ILE A 10 6.82 13.78 0.56
CA ILE A 10 6.95 14.40 -0.75
C ILE A 10 6.22 15.75 -0.75
N ILE A 11 6.96 16.78 -1.14
CA ILE A 11 6.46 18.14 -1.38
C ILE A 11 6.02 18.24 -2.84
N MET A 12 4.75 18.53 -3.08
CA MET A 12 4.19 18.51 -4.44
C MET A 12 4.23 19.85 -5.15
N GLU A 13 4.09 20.96 -4.42
CA GLU A 13 4.01 22.28 -5.02
C GLU A 13 4.44 23.34 -4.02
N LYS A 14 5.38 24.21 -4.42
CA LYS A 14 5.73 25.45 -3.71
C LYS A 14 5.29 26.61 -4.60
N LYS A 15 4.07 27.10 -4.39
CA LYS A 15 3.59 28.36 -5.00
C LYS A 15 3.53 29.44 -3.92
N ASP A 16 3.41 30.70 -4.32
CA ASP A 16 3.21 31.85 -3.41
C ASP A 16 1.98 31.71 -2.47
N ILE A 17 1.12 30.71 -2.70
CA ILE A 17 -0.05 30.38 -1.88
C ILE A 17 0.19 29.28 -0.83
N GLY A 18 1.36 28.63 -0.80
CA GLY A 18 1.70 27.62 0.21
C GLY A 18 2.43 26.38 -0.32
N GLU A 19 2.60 25.41 0.57
CA GLU A 19 3.29 24.14 0.35
C GLU A 19 2.37 22.96 0.70
N VAL A 20 2.22 21.98 -0.20
CA VAL A 20 1.48 20.74 0.05
C VAL A 20 2.46 19.59 0.27
N LYS A 21 2.35 18.91 1.42
CA LYS A 21 3.14 17.74 1.79
C LYS A 21 2.26 16.53 1.95
N ILE A 22 2.64 15.41 1.35
CA ILE A 22 1.97 14.13 1.55
C ILE A 22 2.86 13.22 2.39
N ALA A 23 2.33 12.82 3.54
CA ALA A 23 3.00 11.91 4.44
C ALA A 23 2.94 10.46 3.94
N SER A 24 4.02 9.71 4.18
CA SER A 24 4.10 8.29 3.80
C SER A 24 3.01 7.42 4.43
N ASP A 25 2.57 7.78 5.64
CA ASP A 25 1.48 7.09 6.34
C ASP A 25 0.15 7.22 5.58
N VAL A 26 -0.12 8.37 4.95
CA VAL A 26 -1.34 8.58 4.17
C VAL A 26 -1.34 7.68 2.93
N VAL A 27 -0.20 7.60 2.24
CA VAL A 27 -0.03 6.70 1.07
C VAL A 27 -0.18 5.23 1.50
N SER A 28 0.33 4.87 2.67
CA SER A 28 0.19 3.52 3.24
C SER A 28 -1.28 3.15 3.49
N VAL A 29 -2.09 4.10 3.97
CA VAL A 29 -3.53 3.89 4.18
C VAL A 29 -4.27 3.72 2.84
N ILE A 30 -3.97 4.56 1.84
CA ILE A 30 -4.54 4.44 0.50
C ILE A 30 -4.23 3.06 -0.09
N ALA A 31 -2.97 2.63 0.00
CA ALA A 31 -2.53 1.33 -0.49
C ALA A 31 -3.24 0.16 0.22
N ALA A 32 -3.38 0.23 1.55
CA ALA A 32 -4.06 -0.80 2.32
C ALA A 32 -5.55 -0.91 1.93
N LEU A 33 -6.26 0.22 1.82
CA LEU A 33 -7.66 0.25 1.41
C LEU A 33 -7.83 -0.31 -0.01
N ALA A 34 -7.01 0.17 -0.95
CA ALA A 34 -7.04 -0.27 -2.34
C ALA A 34 -6.79 -1.79 -2.48
N ALA A 35 -5.89 -2.35 -1.67
CA ALA A 35 -5.65 -3.79 -1.66
C ALA A 35 -6.85 -4.59 -1.11
N THR A 36 -7.52 -4.09 -0.07
CA THR A 36 -8.71 -4.76 0.51
C THR A 36 -9.95 -4.71 -0.38
N GLU A 37 -10.04 -3.77 -1.32
CA GLU A 37 -11.12 -3.70 -2.30
C GLU A 37 -11.02 -4.76 -3.40
N VAL A 38 -9.86 -5.39 -3.58
CA VAL A 38 -9.68 -6.41 -4.60
C VAL A 38 -10.36 -7.70 -4.17
N GLU A 39 -11.30 -8.16 -5.00
CA GLU A 39 -11.98 -9.44 -4.80
C GLU A 39 -10.97 -10.59 -4.68
N GLY A 40 -11.16 -11.47 -3.71
CA GLY A 40 -10.21 -12.55 -3.41
C GLY A 40 -9.13 -12.18 -2.38
N VAL A 41 -8.96 -10.90 -2.02
CA VAL A 41 -8.21 -10.52 -0.81
C VAL A 41 -9.12 -10.71 0.40
N ASN A 42 -8.65 -11.46 1.40
CA ASN A 42 -9.38 -11.65 2.66
C ASN A 42 -9.05 -10.52 3.64
N SER A 43 -7.76 -10.29 3.86
CA SER A 43 -7.25 -9.28 4.79
C SER A 43 -5.77 -9.00 4.51
N MET A 44 -5.26 -7.90 5.06
CA MET A 44 -3.83 -7.58 5.05
C MET A 44 -3.15 -8.27 6.24
N ALA A 45 -2.04 -8.95 6.01
CA ALA A 45 -1.30 -9.61 7.07
C ALA A 45 -0.65 -8.56 7.99
N GLY A 46 -0.82 -8.73 9.30
CA GLY A 46 -0.38 -7.79 10.32
C GLY A 46 -1.38 -6.69 10.67
N MET A 47 -2.47 -6.53 9.91
CA MET A 47 -3.64 -5.77 10.37
C MET A 47 -4.32 -6.59 11.48
N ASN A 48 -3.89 -6.38 12.72
CA ASN A 48 -4.48 -7.07 13.88
C ASN A 48 -5.99 -6.81 13.88
N LYS A 49 -6.78 -7.88 14.00
CA LYS A 49 -8.26 -7.93 14.09
C LYS A 49 -8.88 -7.08 15.22
N PHE A 50 -8.10 -6.22 15.87
CA PHE A 50 -8.42 -5.43 17.07
C PHE A 50 -8.42 -3.90 16.85
N GLY A 51 -8.60 -3.42 15.61
CA GLY A 51 -8.92 -2.00 15.37
C GLY A 51 -7.83 -0.98 15.76
N VAL A 52 -6.59 -1.41 15.97
CA VAL A 52 -5.47 -0.51 16.28
C VAL A 52 -4.84 -0.03 14.98
N LYS A 53 -4.84 1.30 14.79
CA LYS A 53 -4.35 2.13 13.66
C LYS A 53 -2.85 2.00 13.36
N ASN A 54 -2.29 0.81 13.33
CA ASN A 54 -0.91 0.60 12.89
C ASN A 54 -0.95 -0.23 11.61
N THR A 55 -0.55 0.39 10.50
CA THR A 55 -0.39 -0.09 9.10
C THR A 55 0.57 -1.29 9.00
N LYS A 56 0.37 -2.33 9.79
CA LYS A 56 1.28 -3.46 10.00
C LYS A 56 1.29 -4.49 8.85
N GLY A 57 0.84 -4.12 7.67
CA GLY A 57 0.88 -4.97 6.47
C GLY A 57 1.32 -4.24 5.20
N VAL A 58 1.62 -2.94 5.29
CA VAL A 58 2.04 -2.12 4.16
C VAL A 58 3.21 -1.24 4.59
N ARG A 59 4.31 -1.30 3.85
CA ARG A 59 5.44 -0.41 3.96
C ARG A 59 5.52 0.40 2.69
N VAL A 60 5.57 1.72 2.84
CA VAL A 60 5.75 2.64 1.71
C VAL A 60 7.10 3.30 1.84
N LEU A 61 7.85 3.28 0.75
CA LEU A 61 9.10 4.00 0.59
C LEU A 61 8.88 5.08 -0.47
N MET A 62 9.09 6.32 -0.08
CA MET A 62 8.96 7.49 -0.94
C MET A 62 10.34 8.09 -1.13
N ASN A 63 10.77 8.26 -2.38
CA ASN A 63 12.03 8.90 -2.72
C ASN A 63 11.89 9.62 -4.07
N GLU A 64 12.34 10.87 -4.15
CA GLU A 64 12.40 11.65 -5.41
C GLU A 64 11.09 11.65 -6.22
N GLY A 65 9.93 11.75 -5.54
CA GLY A 65 8.62 11.74 -6.21
C GLY A 65 8.14 10.38 -6.71
N ARG A 66 8.88 9.30 -6.40
CA ARG A 66 8.52 7.91 -6.70
C ARG A 66 8.09 7.18 -5.44
N VAL A 67 7.09 6.32 -5.60
CA VAL A 67 6.52 5.52 -4.52
C VAL A 67 6.76 4.04 -4.79
N HIS A 68 7.41 3.38 -3.83
CA HIS A 68 7.52 1.94 -3.76
C HIS A 68 6.64 1.43 -2.62
N VAL A 69 5.84 0.40 -2.91
CA VAL A 69 4.93 -0.19 -1.93
C VAL A 69 5.28 -1.66 -1.74
N ASP A 70 5.60 -2.05 -0.51
CA ASP A 70 5.70 -3.44 -0.09
C ASP A 70 4.49 -3.78 0.77
N MET A 71 3.76 -4.82 0.41
CA MET A 71 2.58 -5.22 1.17
C MET A 71 2.43 -6.71 1.33
N MET A 72 1.75 -7.10 2.40
CA MET A 72 1.52 -8.48 2.75
C MET A 72 0.02 -8.77 2.85
N ILE A 73 -0.45 -9.76 2.10
CA ILE A 73 -1.88 -10.08 1.97
C ILE A 73 -2.18 -11.53 2.36
N ILE A 74 -3.40 -11.76 2.81
CA ILE A 74 -4.00 -13.09 2.98
C ILE A 74 -5.06 -13.22 1.89
N VAL A 75 -4.95 -14.28 1.08
CA VAL A 75 -5.83 -14.52 -0.06
C VAL A 75 -6.95 -15.48 0.35
N LYS A 76 -8.15 -15.33 -0.18
CA LYS A 76 -9.26 -16.28 0.01
C LYS A 76 -8.99 -17.58 -0.75
N TYR A 77 -9.36 -18.71 -0.18
CA TYR A 77 -9.33 -19.99 -0.88
C TYR A 77 -10.17 -19.94 -2.16
N GLY A 78 -9.76 -20.71 -3.18
CA GLY A 78 -10.42 -20.75 -4.48
C GLY A 78 -10.00 -19.67 -5.47
N TYR A 79 -9.19 -18.68 -5.06
CA TYR A 79 -8.68 -17.64 -5.95
C TYR A 79 -7.24 -17.94 -6.44
N SER A 80 -6.97 -17.60 -7.70
CA SER A 80 -5.63 -17.72 -8.28
C SER A 80 -4.71 -16.63 -7.71
N ILE A 81 -3.72 -17.04 -6.91
CA ILE A 81 -2.74 -16.13 -6.30
C ILE A 81 -2.06 -15.20 -7.33
N PRO A 82 -1.55 -15.68 -8.48
CA PRO A 82 -0.96 -14.81 -9.48
C PRO A 82 -1.95 -13.79 -10.05
N LYS A 83 -3.21 -14.18 -10.25
CA LYS A 83 -4.25 -13.29 -10.80
C LYS A 83 -4.60 -12.18 -9.79
N ILE A 84 -4.85 -12.56 -8.54
CA ILE A 84 -5.16 -11.59 -7.47
C ILE A 84 -3.99 -10.66 -7.22
N SER A 85 -2.75 -11.19 -7.18
CA SER A 85 -1.57 -10.35 -6.96
C SER A 85 -1.43 -9.27 -8.04
N LYS A 86 -1.66 -9.62 -9.31
CA LYS A 86 -1.66 -8.64 -10.41
C LYS A 86 -2.77 -7.60 -10.27
N GLN A 87 -3.97 -8.02 -9.87
CA GLN A 87 -5.09 -7.10 -9.63
C GLN A 87 -4.79 -6.14 -8.48
N VAL A 88 -4.23 -6.64 -7.38
CA VAL A 88 -3.77 -5.82 -6.24
C VAL A 88 -2.73 -4.80 -6.70
N GLN A 89 -1.70 -5.24 -7.45
CA GLN A 89 -0.66 -4.34 -7.97
C GLN A 89 -1.28 -3.21 -8.80
N SER A 90 -2.15 -3.55 -9.75
CA SER A 90 -2.80 -2.56 -10.63
C SER A 90 -3.72 -1.61 -9.86
N ARG A 91 -4.50 -2.13 -8.89
CA ARG A 91 -5.46 -1.34 -8.14
C ARG A 91 -4.75 -0.36 -7.19
N VAL A 92 -3.72 -0.83 -6.49
CA VAL A 92 -2.91 -0.03 -5.57
C VAL A 92 -2.16 1.06 -6.32
N SER A 93 -1.51 0.73 -7.44
CA SER A 93 -0.80 1.74 -8.23
C SER A 93 -1.79 2.81 -8.71
N GLN A 94 -2.90 2.41 -9.32
CA GLN A 94 -3.89 3.35 -9.84
C GLN A 94 -4.45 4.28 -8.76
N GLN A 95 -4.78 3.78 -7.57
CA GLN A 95 -5.32 4.63 -6.50
C GLN A 95 -4.31 5.64 -5.99
N ILE A 96 -3.05 5.23 -5.77
CA ILE A 96 -2.02 6.15 -5.30
C ILE A 96 -1.80 7.24 -6.35
N GLU A 97 -1.62 6.88 -7.62
CA GLU A 97 -1.39 7.85 -8.69
C GLU A 97 -2.59 8.78 -8.88
N THR A 98 -3.83 8.28 -8.78
CA THR A 98 -5.04 9.09 -8.97
C THR A 98 -5.29 10.05 -7.80
N MET A 99 -5.08 9.61 -6.56
CA MET A 99 -5.39 10.43 -5.37
C MET A 99 -4.27 11.40 -5.02
N THR A 100 -3.02 11.05 -5.31
CA THR A 100 -1.85 11.85 -4.91
C THR A 100 -1.17 12.51 -6.11
N GLY A 101 -1.26 11.95 -7.32
CA GLY A 101 -0.47 12.43 -8.45
C GLY A 101 1.01 12.00 -8.42
N LEU A 102 1.42 11.22 -7.41
CA LEU A 102 2.75 10.60 -7.36
C LEU A 102 2.85 9.48 -8.40
N LYS A 103 4.07 9.15 -8.84
CA LYS A 103 4.30 7.97 -9.68
C LYS A 103 4.67 6.75 -8.85
N VAL A 104 4.01 5.63 -9.11
CA VAL A 104 4.31 4.36 -8.43
C VAL A 104 5.32 3.58 -9.27
N SER A 105 6.51 3.40 -8.73
CA SER A 105 7.60 2.67 -9.40
C SER A 105 7.46 1.16 -9.27
N GLY A 106 6.77 0.67 -8.23
CA GLY A 106 6.48 -0.75 -8.09
C GLY A 106 5.65 -1.08 -6.85
N VAL A 107 4.88 -2.16 -6.96
CA VAL A 107 4.10 -2.74 -5.87
C VAL A 107 4.50 -4.19 -5.68
N ASN A 108 5.15 -4.49 -4.56
CA ASN A 108 5.53 -5.84 -4.17
C ASN A 108 4.44 -6.44 -3.29
N VAL A 109 3.89 -7.57 -3.72
CA VAL A 109 2.83 -8.28 -3.00
C VAL A 109 3.38 -9.59 -2.47
N ARG A 110 3.39 -9.74 -1.15
CA ARG A 110 3.74 -10.99 -0.46
C ARG A 110 2.48 -11.67 0.06
N VAL A 111 2.23 -12.90 -0.38
CA VAL A 111 1.13 -13.70 0.17
C VAL A 111 1.62 -14.39 1.44
N ALA A 112 1.03 -14.01 2.58
CA ALA A 112 1.37 -14.60 3.88
C ALA A 112 0.66 -15.94 4.13
N GLY A 113 -0.49 -16.14 3.50
CA GLY A 113 -1.30 -17.33 3.68
C GLY A 113 -2.58 -17.30 2.86
N VAL A 114 -3.32 -18.40 2.97
CA VAL A 114 -4.63 -18.56 2.37
C VAL A 114 -5.65 -18.76 3.48
N ASN A 115 -6.73 -17.99 3.47
CA ASN A 115 -7.85 -18.18 4.37
C ASN A 115 -8.81 -19.21 3.77
N LEU A 116 -9.07 -20.28 4.51
CA LEU A 116 -9.94 -21.40 4.12
C LEU A 116 -11.41 -21.17 4.53
N ASP A 117 -11.66 -20.17 5.37
CA ASP A 117 -13.00 -19.85 5.88
C ASP A 117 -13.83 -19.22 4.76
N ALA A 118 -14.94 -19.89 4.42
CA ALA A 118 -15.93 -19.48 3.43
C ALA A 118 -16.95 -18.49 4.03
#